data_AF-W1WWK2-F1
#
_entry.id   AF-W1WWK2-F1
#
_cell.length_a   1.000
_cell.length_b   1.000
_cell.length_c   1.000
_cell.angle_alpha   90.00
_cell.angle_beta   90.00
_cell.angle_gamma   90.00
#
_symmetry.space_group_name_H-M   'P 1'
#
loop_
_entity.id
_entity.type
_entity.pdbx_description
1 polymer ?
#
loop_
_entity_poly.entity_id
_entity_poly.type
_entity_poly.pdbx_seq_one_letter_code
_entity_poly.pdbx_strand_id
1 'polypeptide(L)' 'MKEIKELIKNRLKEVLTVPHKDDVDEQLRSHAVKTYISSIMMIDDYMKEEQTNKYLVHRINLNR' A
#
# COMPACT_ATOMS: atom_id res chain seq x y z
N MET A 1 -3.00 9.65 1.19
CA MET A 1 -2.45 8.38 0.65
C MET A 1 -1.09 8.01 1.23
N LYS A 2 -0.10 8.91 1.27
CA LYS A 2 1.21 8.64 1.93
C LYS A 2 1.10 8.14 3.38
N GLU A 3 0.31 8.82 4.20
CA GLU A 3 0.09 8.45 5.61
C GLU A 3 -0.58 7.08 5.75
N ILE A 4 -1.60 6.81 4.95
CA ILE A 4 -2.30 5.50 4.91
C ILE A 4 -1.33 4.38 4.52
N LYS A 5 -0.47 4.62 3.53
CA LYS A 5 0.58 3.67 3.12
C LYS A 5 1.51 3.33 4.29
N GLU A 6 1.98 4.34 5.03
CA GLU A 6 2.87 4.13 6.17
C GLU A 6 2.17 3.39 7.32
N LEU A 7 0.89 3.68 7.60
CA LEU A 7 0.11 2.93 8.57
C LEU A 7 0.03 1.43 8.19
N ILE A 8 -0.24 1.12 6.93
CA ILE A 8 -0.34 -0.28 6.45
C ILE A 8 1.03 -0.97 6.53
N LYS A 9 2.12 -0.28 6.18
CA LYS A 9 3.48 -0.84 6.34
C LYS A 9 3.81 -1.16 7.79
N ASN A 10 3.44 -0.28 8.72
CA ASN A 10 3.66 -0.52 10.16
C ASN A 10 2.86 -1.74 10.64
N ARG A 11 1.60 -1.88 10.21
CA ARG A 11 0.79 -3.08 10.49
C ARG A 11 1.40 -4.36 9.90
N LEU A 12 1.89 -4.30 8.66
CA LEU A 12 2.58 -5.42 8.04
C LEU A 12 3.82 -5.82 8.85
N LYS A 13 4.61 -4.84 9.31
CA LYS A 13 5.77 -5.10 10.15
C LYS A 13 5.38 -5.77 11.47
N GLU A 14 4.34 -5.29 12.15
CA GLU A 14 3.81 -5.91 13.37
C GLU A 14 3.47 -7.38 13.13
N VAL A 15 2.67 -7.67 12.10
CA VAL A 15 2.27 -9.04 11.72
C VAL A 15 3.48 -9.92 11.39
N LEU A 16 4.54 -9.36 10.79
CA LEU A 16 5.76 -10.10 10.46
C LEU A 16 6.65 -10.37 11.68
N THR A 17 6.49 -9.64 12.78
CA THR A 17 7.30 -9.80 14.00
C THR A 17 6.67 -10.69 15.07
N VAL A 18 5.38 -10.98 14.98
CA VAL A 18 4.69 -11.84 15.97
C VAL A 18 5.10 -13.31 15.79
N PRO A 19 5.54 -14.02 16.84
CA PRO A 19 5.77 -15.46 16.80
C PRO A 19 4.46 -16.22 16.56
N HIS A 20 4.47 -17.21 15.67
CA HIS A 20 3.29 -18.01 15.37
C HIS A 20 3.17 -19.20 16.33
N LYS A 21 1.93 -19.59 16.64
CA LYS A 21 1.64 -20.64 17.63
C LYS A 21 1.28 -21.99 17.02
N ASP A 22 0.71 -22.00 15.82
CA ASP A 22 0.29 -23.20 15.08
C ASP A 22 0.06 -22.90 13.57
N ASP A 23 -0.24 -23.94 12.79
CA ASP A 23 -0.44 -23.88 11.34
C ASP A 23 -1.67 -23.03 10.92
N VAL A 24 -2.68 -22.94 11.79
CA VAL A 24 -3.90 -22.14 11.52
C VAL A 24 -3.58 -20.65 11.65
N ASP A 25 -2.81 -20.29 12.69
CA ASP A 25 -2.26 -18.95 12.88
C ASP A 25 -1.34 -18.55 11.72
N GLU A 26 -0.54 -19.49 11.18
CA GLU A 26 0.30 -19.24 10.00
C GLU A 26 -0.53 -18.95 8.73
N GLN A 27 -1.60 -19.70 8.47
CA GLN A 27 -2.47 -19.45 7.31
C GLN A 27 -3.17 -18.10 7.39
N LEU A 28 -3.72 -17.75 8.56
CA LEU A 28 -4.37 -16.47 8.78
C LEU A 28 -3.39 -15.30 8.60
N ARG A 29 -2.18 -15.45 9.12
CA ARG A 29 -1.09 -14.49 8.95
C ARG A 29 -0.67 -14.34 7.50
N SER A 30 -0.50 -15.44 6.76
CA SER A 30 -0.17 -15.42 5.34
C SER A 30 -1.23 -14.64 4.53
N HIS A 31 -2.51 -14.84 4.85
CA HIS A 31 -3.60 -14.10 4.23
C HIS A 31 -3.58 -12.60 4.56
N ALA A 32 -3.33 -12.24 5.81
CA ALA A 32 -3.18 -10.84 6.24
C ALA A 32 -1.99 -10.16 5.55
N VAL A 33 -0.84 -10.83 5.48
CA VAL A 33 0.36 -10.33 4.79
C VAL A 33 0.09 -10.07 3.31
N LYS A 34 -0.56 -11.02 2.61
CA LYS A 34 -0.94 -10.85 1.19
C LYS A 34 -1.84 -9.62 1.01
N THR A 35 -2.84 -9.46 1.87
CA THR A 35 -3.76 -8.31 1.82
C THR A 35 -3.03 -6.99 2.01
N TYR A 36 -2.12 -6.90 2.97
CA TYR A 36 -1.35 -5.68 3.21
C TYR A 36 -0.42 -5.35 2.04
N ILE A 37 0.28 -6.35 1.48
CA ILE A 37 1.15 -6.14 0.31
C ILE A 37 0.33 -5.62 -0.88
N SER A 38 -0.81 -6.27 -1.18
CA SER A 38 -1.69 -5.83 -2.27
C SER A 38 -2.19 -4.39 -2.05
N SER A 39 -2.57 -4.05 -0.82
CA SER A 39 -3.03 -2.69 -0.49
C SER A 39 -1.92 -1.65 -0.69
N ILE A 40 -0.68 -1.96 -0.30
CA ILE A 40 0.47 -1.08 -0.50
C ILE A 40 0.71 -0.83 -1.99
N MET A 41 0.64 -1.88 -2.82
CA MET A 41 0.80 -1.78 -4.27
C MET A 41 -0.30 -0.91 -4.90
N MET A 42 -1.56 -1.13 -4.53
CA MET A 42 -2.68 -0.31 -5.03
C MET A 42 -2.52 1.17 -4.68
N ILE A 43 -2.02 1.47 -3.47
CA ILE A 43 -1.75 2.87 -3.08
C ILE A 43 -0.61 3.46 -3.90
N ASP A 44 0.42 2.68 -4.22
CA ASP A 44 1.53 3.13 -5.06
C ASP A 44 1.09 3.44 -6.48
N ASP A 45 0.30 2.55 -7.09
CA ASP A 45 -0.26 2.77 -8.43
C ASP A 45 -1.14 4.03 -8.44
N TYR A 46 -2.03 4.17 -7.45
CA TYR A 46 -2.86 5.37 -7.31
C TYR A 46 -2.04 6.65 -7.19
N MET A 47 -1.00 6.66 -6.35
CA MET A 47 -0.16 7.84 -6.17
C MET A 47 0.60 8.22 -7.45
N LYS A 48 1.02 7.22 -8.23
CA LYS A 48 1.68 7.44 -9.53
C LYS A 48 0.71 8.02 -10.56
N GLU A 49 -0.51 7.51 -10.62
CA GLU A 49 -1.57 8.06 -11.47
C GLU A 49 -1.92 9.50 -11.07
N GLU A 50 -2.09 9.78 -9.78
CA GLU A 50 -2.38 11.12 -9.27
C GLU A 50 -1.28 12.13 -9.68
N GLN A 51 -0.01 11.75 -9.56
CA GLN A 51 1.12 12.58 -9.98
C GLN A 51 1.12 12.83 -11.49
N THR A 52 0.83 11.79 -12.27
CA THR A 52 0.76 11.88 -13.74
C THR A 52 -0.36 12.83 -14.16
N ASN A 53 -1.53 12.72 -13.54
CA ASN A 53 -2.69 13.57 -13.80
C ASN A 53 -2.40 15.03 -13.46
N LYS A 54 -1.75 15.30 -12.32
CA LYS A 54 -1.29 16.65 -11.95
C LYS A 54 -0.37 17.25 -13.01
N TYR A 55 0.59 16.47 -13.52
CA TYR A 55 1.49 16.90 -14.58
C TYR A 55 0.76 17.21 -15.90
N LEU A 56 -0.19 16.37 -16.31
CA LEU A 56 -0.97 16.58 -17.53
C LEU A 56 -1.83 17.84 -17.45
N VAL A 57 -2.52 18.06 -16.34
CA VAL A 57 -3.33 19.28 -16.12
C VAL A 57 -2.45 20.53 -16.18
N HIS A 58 -1.28 20.50 -15.53
CA HIS A 58 -0.35 21.63 -15.55
C HIS A 58 0.12 21.95 -16.99
N ARG A 59 0.49 20.93 -17.77
CA ARG A 59 0.89 21.09 -19.18
C ARG A 59 -0.22 21.68 -20.04
N ILE A 60 -1.47 21.25 -19.85
CA ILE A 60 -2.62 21.79 -20.59
C ILE A 60 -2.79 23.28 -20.29
N ASN A 61 -2.68 23.67 -19.01
CA ASN A 61 -2.84 25.07 -18.59
C ASN A 61 -1.73 25.99 -19.11
N LEU A 62 -0.49 25.50 -19.25
CA LEU A 62 0.62 26.28 -19.80
C LEU A 62 0.52 26.51 -21.32
N ASN A 63 -0.23 25.67 -22.03
CA ASN A 63 -0.41 25.75 -23.49
C ASN A 63 -1.72 26.46 -23.88
N ARG A 64 -2.44 27.04 -22.91
CA ARG A 64 -3.63 27.88 -23.11
C ARG A 64 -3.25 29.34 -22.96
#